data_AF-A0A1B6G9V0-F1
#
_entry.id   AF-A0A1B6G9V0-F1
#
_cell.length_a   1.000
_cell.length_b   1.000
_cell.length_c   1.000
_cell.angle_alpha   90.00
_cell.angle_beta   90.00
_cell.angle_gamma   90.00
#
_symmetry.space_group_name_H-M   'P 1'
#
loop_
_entity.id
_entity.type
_entity.pdbx_description
1 polymer ?
#
loop_
_entity_poly.entity_id
_entity_poly.type
_entity_poly.pdbx_seq_one_letter_code
_entity_poly.pdbx_strand_id
1 'polypeptide(L)'
;MKKERTADNTRPFKLAHQILSLTGINFQRRSIIGFVELTIVPLKDNLRFIKLNAKQCRIYRVCLNDVYEAPFQYFDPFLDICQGENNERSLEQFSPAHLYAANQIDPDHAAGELLISVPAEA
;
A
#
# COMPACT_ATOMS: atom_id res chain seq x y z
N MET A 1 -30.20 -1.06 -6.66
CA MET A 1 -29.25 -0.80 -5.57
C MET A 1 -27.87 -0.58 -6.16
N LYS A 2 -27.15 0.49 -5.78
CA LYS A 2 -25.74 0.64 -6.17
C LYS A 2 -24.95 -0.47 -5.46
N LYS A 3 -24.08 -1.17 -6.19
CA LYS A 3 -23.14 -2.12 -5.56
C LYS A 3 -22.27 -1.36 -4.57
N GLU A 4 -22.11 -1.91 -3.38
CA GLU A 4 -21.16 -1.42 -2.38
C GLU A 4 -19.75 -1.46 -2.96
N ARG A 5 -18.96 -0.40 -2.73
CA ARG A 5 -17.57 -0.36 -3.18
C ARG A 5 -16.72 -1.13 -2.18
N THR A 6 -15.99 -2.10 -2.68
CA THR A 6 -15.04 -2.90 -1.92
C THR A 6 -13.74 -3.01 -2.72
N ALA A 7 -12.65 -3.37 -2.04
CA ALA A 7 -11.35 -3.58 -2.65
C ALA A 7 -11.44 -4.54 -3.85
N ASP A 8 -12.22 -5.62 -3.71
CA ASP A 8 -12.40 -6.66 -4.72
C ASP A 8 -13.06 -6.17 -6.01
N ASN A 9 -13.84 -5.09 -5.94
CA ASN A 9 -14.56 -4.56 -7.09
C ASN A 9 -14.06 -3.18 -7.57
N THR A 10 -13.25 -2.50 -6.75
CA THR A 10 -12.73 -1.16 -7.07
C THR A 10 -11.29 -1.20 -7.56
N ARG A 11 -10.47 -2.14 -7.08
CA ARG A 11 -9.08 -2.24 -7.50
C ARG A 11 -8.97 -2.80 -8.93
N PRO A 12 -7.99 -2.32 -9.73
CA PRO A 12 -7.81 -2.77 -11.13
C PRO A 12 -7.10 -4.13 -11.24
N PHE A 13 -7.00 -4.89 -10.15
CA PHE A 13 -6.35 -6.18 -10.07
C PHE A 13 -6.95 -7.03 -8.95
N LYS A 14 -6.75 -8.34 -9.00
CA LYS A 14 -7.07 -9.28 -7.91
C LYS A 14 -5.81 -10.00 -7.44
N LEU A 15 -5.76 -10.32 -6.15
CA LEU A 15 -4.77 -11.23 -5.60
C LEU A 15 -5.27 -12.66 -5.74
N ALA A 16 -4.55 -13.51 -6.46
CA ALA A 16 -4.90 -14.91 -6.64
C ALA A 16 -4.17 -15.83 -5.66
N HIS A 17 -2.92 -15.51 -5.33
CA HIS A 17 -2.09 -16.31 -4.44
C HIS A 17 -1.04 -15.45 -3.74
N GLN A 18 -0.60 -15.92 -2.57
CA GLN A 18 0.42 -15.26 -1.76
C GLN A 18 1.31 -16.30 -1.09
N ILE A 19 2.63 -16.08 -1.17
CA ILE A 19 3.65 -16.84 -0.44
C ILE A 19 4.42 -15.88 0.45
N LEU A 20 4.58 -16.21 1.73
CA LEU A 20 5.35 -15.44 2.69
C LEU A 20 6.55 -16.25 3.17
N SER A 21 7.75 -15.67 3.10
CA SER A 21 8.97 -16.29 3.61
C SER A 21 9.66 -15.36 4.60
N LEU A 22 9.71 -15.77 5.86
CA LEU A 22 10.38 -15.04 6.94
C LEU A 22 11.72 -15.73 7.22
N THR A 23 12.82 -15.12 6.79
CA THR A 23 14.15 -15.74 6.83
C THR A 23 15.04 -15.19 7.94
N GLY A 24 14.83 -13.93 8.35
CA GLY A 24 15.69 -13.23 9.30
C GLY A 24 14.94 -12.79 10.56
N ILE A 25 14.50 -13.74 11.39
CA ILE A 25 13.88 -13.45 12.70
C ILE A 25 14.99 -13.22 13.73
N ASN A 26 15.07 -12.01 14.28
CA ASN A 26 16.07 -11.63 15.27
C ASN A 26 15.41 -11.13 16.57
N PHE A 27 15.53 -11.90 17.65
CA PHE A 27 14.94 -11.56 18.95
C PHE A 27 15.64 -10.42 19.68
N GLN A 28 16.96 -10.27 19.49
CA GLN A 28 17.73 -9.20 20.15
C GLN A 28 17.41 -7.84 19.54
N ARG A 29 17.39 -7.77 18.20
CA ARG A 29 17.04 -6.55 17.44
C ARG A 29 15.53 -6.36 17.29
N ARG A 30 14.73 -7.36 17.65
CA ARG A 30 13.26 -7.38 17.49
C ARG A 30 12.84 -7.06 16.06
N SER A 31 13.53 -7.66 15.10
CA SER A 31 13.34 -7.41 13.67
C SER A 31 13.04 -8.71 12.93
N ILE A 32 12.25 -8.59 11.87
CA ILE A 32 11.95 -9.69 10.94
C ILE A 32 12.32 -9.21 9.54
N ILE A 33 13.10 -10.04 8.82
CA ILE A 33 13.39 -9.86 7.40
C ILE A 33 12.77 -11.03 6.65
N GLY A 34 12.21 -10.74 5.49
CA GLY A 34 11.57 -11.72 4.63
C GLY A 34 11.16 -11.11 3.31
N PHE A 35 10.46 -11.91 2.51
CA PHE A 35 9.84 -11.47 1.27
C PHE A 35 8.43 -12.07 1.14
N VAL A 36 7.63 -11.43 0.30
CA VAL A 36 6.32 -11.92 -0.09
C VAL A 36 6.26 -11.99 -1.61
N GLU A 37 5.75 -13.11 -2.13
CA GLU A 37 5.42 -13.25 -3.54
C GLU A 37 3.90 -13.15 -3.68
N LEU A 38 3.45 -12.32 -4.60
CA LEU A 38 2.03 -12.05 -4.85
C LEU A 38 1.71 -12.41 -6.29
N THR A 39 0.81 -13.36 -6.50
CA THR A 39 0.26 -13.64 -7.83
C THR A 39 -0.91 -12.70 -8.05
N ILE A 40 -0.69 -11.68 -8.88
CA ILE A 40 -1.67 -10.65 -9.20
C ILE A 40 -2.27 -10.93 -10.58
N VAL A 41 -3.60 -10.91 -10.66
CA VAL A 41 -4.36 -10.99 -11.91
C VAL A 41 -4.86 -9.59 -12.27
N PRO A 42 -4.33 -8.96 -13.33
CA PRO A 42 -4.84 -7.69 -13.82
C PRO A 42 -6.30 -7.81 -14.26
N LEU A 43 -7.12 -6.81 -13.93
CA LEU A 43 -8.50 -6.70 -14.43
C LEU A 43 -8.62 -5.66 -15.56
N LYS A 44 -7.52 -5.01 -15.91
CA LYS A 44 -7.39 -4.03 -17.00
C LYS A 44 -6.11 -4.31 -17.76
N ASP A 45 -6.16 -4.17 -19.08
CA ASP A 45 -5.02 -4.47 -19.96
C ASP A 45 -3.81 -3.57 -19.69
N ASN A 46 -4.03 -2.31 -19.27
CA ASN A 46 -2.99 -1.32 -19.02
C ASN A 46 -2.80 -1.05 -17.51
N LEU A 47 -2.52 -2.10 -16.73
CA LEU A 47 -2.23 -1.95 -15.30
C LEU A 47 -0.84 -1.32 -15.08
N ARG A 48 -0.79 0.00 -14.95
CA ARG A 48 0.46 0.76 -14.73
C ARG A 48 0.90 0.87 -13.28
N PHE A 49 -0.04 0.71 -12.35
CA PHE A 49 0.20 0.95 -10.93
C PHE A 49 -0.46 -0.13 -10.09
N ILE A 50 0.32 -0.68 -9.15
CA ILE A 50 -0.17 -1.61 -8.14
C ILE A 50 -0.05 -0.90 -6.80
N LYS A 51 -1.18 -0.75 -6.09
CA LYS A 51 -1.22 -0.14 -4.77
C LYS A 51 -1.44 -1.19 -3.69
N LEU A 52 -0.51 -1.32 -2.77
CA LEU A 52 -0.57 -2.24 -1.64
C LEU A 52 -0.58 -1.45 -0.32
N ASN A 53 -0.96 -2.11 0.77
CA ASN A 53 -0.91 -1.54 2.11
C ASN A 53 0.19 -2.28 2.90
N ALA A 54 1.03 -1.53 3.61
CA ALA A 54 2.23 -2.06 4.24
C ALA A 54 2.71 -1.16 5.40
N LYS A 55 1.86 -0.93 6.40
CA LYS A 55 2.25 -0.15 7.59
C LYS A 55 3.44 -0.73 8.32
N GLN A 56 4.29 0.17 8.81
CA GLN A 56 5.45 -0.13 9.66
C GLN A 56 6.43 -1.13 9.02
N CYS A 57 6.42 -1.22 7.70
CA CYS A 57 7.31 -2.07 6.92
C CYS A 57 8.31 -1.20 6.16
N ARG A 58 9.59 -1.54 6.24
CA ARG A 58 10.62 -0.95 5.38
C ARG A 58 10.78 -1.82 4.16
N ILE A 59 10.30 -1.35 3.01
CA ILE A 59 10.43 -2.05 1.75
C ILE A 59 11.86 -1.86 1.22
N TYR A 60 12.56 -2.97 1.00
CA TYR A 60 13.94 -2.94 0.50
C TYR A 60 14.00 -2.95 -1.02
N ARG A 61 13.14 -3.75 -1.65
CA ARG A 61 13.13 -3.99 -3.10
C ARG A 61 11.76 -4.51 -3.53
N VAL A 62 11.34 -4.16 -4.74
CA VAL A 62 10.16 -4.74 -5.40
C VAL A 62 10.60 -5.26 -6.76
N CYS A 63 10.27 -6.51 -7.07
CA CYS A 63 10.58 -7.13 -8.36
C CYS A 63 9.34 -7.74 -9.00
N LEU A 64 9.25 -7.64 -10.32
CA LEU A 64 8.22 -8.28 -11.12
C LEU A 64 8.86 -9.47 -11.85
N ASN A 65 8.32 -10.66 -11.57
CA ASN A 65 8.75 -11.94 -12.15
C ASN A 65 10.26 -12.21 -12.00
N ASP A 66 10.90 -11.67 -10.96
CA ASP A 66 12.37 -11.69 -10.75
C ASP A 66 13.22 -11.10 -11.88
N VAL A 67 12.61 -10.46 -12.88
CA VAL A 67 13.29 -9.88 -14.04
C VAL A 67 13.43 -8.37 -13.90
N TYR A 68 12.35 -7.69 -13.48
CA TYR A 68 12.30 -6.23 -13.45
C TYR A 68 12.24 -5.72 -12.03
N GLU A 69 13.24 -4.95 -11.62
CA GLU A 69 13.14 -4.16 -10.39
C GLU A 69 12.22 -2.96 -10.65
N ALA A 70 11.09 -2.94 -9.95
CA ALA A 70 10.05 -1.94 -10.16
C ALA A 70 10.25 -0.77 -9.18
N PRO A 71 10.20 0.48 -9.66
CA PRO A 71 10.23 1.63 -8.77
C PRO A 71 8.96 1.66 -7.93
N PHE A 72 9.12 2.00 -6.65
CA PHE A 72 8.00 2.12 -5.73
C PHE A 72 8.11 3.40 -4.89
N GLN A 73 6.97 3.86 -4.41
CA GLN A 73 6.85 4.94 -3.44
C GLN A 73 6.10 4.42 -2.22
N TYR A 74 6.60 4.74 -1.03
CA TYR A 74 5.93 4.48 0.23
C TYR A 74 5.60 5.81 0.89
N PHE A 75 4.37 5.95 1.37
CA PHE A 75 3.93 7.12 2.13
C PHE A 75 2.93 6.71 3.21
N ASP A 76 2.93 7.44 4.33
CA ASP A 76 1.95 7.28 5.40
C ASP A 76 1.30 8.64 5.71
N PRO A 77 0.10 8.92 5.17
CA PRO A 77 -0.54 10.24 5.28
C PRO A 77 -0.97 10.56 6.72
N PHE A 78 -0.96 9.57 7.63
CA PHE A 78 -1.30 9.82 9.03
C PHE A 78 -0.20 10.55 9.79
N LEU A 79 1.05 10.47 9.31
CA LEU A 79 2.16 11.18 9.93
C LEU A 79 2.02 12.69 9.78
N ASP A 80 1.36 13.16 8.72
CA ASP A 80 1.28 14.58 8.37
C ASP A 80 0.07 15.31 8.99
N ILE A 81 -0.81 14.60 9.70
CA ILE A 81 -2.00 15.20 10.29
C ILE A 81 -1.61 16.20 11.39
N CYS A 82 -2.06 17.45 11.24
CA CYS A 82 -1.85 18.54 12.20
C CYS A 82 -0.36 18.83 12.51
N GLN A 83 0.56 18.51 11.59
CA GLN A 83 1.98 18.83 11.78
C GLN A 83 2.24 20.34 11.65
N GLY A 84 3.02 20.88 12.59
CA GLY A 84 3.43 22.29 12.58
C GLY A 84 2.39 23.29 13.12
N GLU A 85 1.11 22.90 13.23
CA GLU A 85 0.04 23.80 13.66
C GLU A 85 -0.39 23.54 15.11
N ASN A 86 0.32 24.17 16.05
CA ASN A 86 0.07 23.98 17.50
C ASN A 86 -1.30 24.47 17.99
N ASN A 87 -1.97 25.33 17.23
CA ASN A 87 -3.27 25.90 17.59
C ASN A 87 -4.47 25.13 17.00
N GLU A 88 -4.22 24.14 16.13
CA GLU A 88 -5.27 23.40 15.40
C GLU A 88 -5.43 21.95 15.89
N ARG A 89 -5.53 21.78 17.22
CA ARG A 89 -5.66 20.47 17.88
C ARG A 89 -7.08 20.12 18.30
N SER A 90 -8.06 20.79 17.72
CA SER A 90 -9.48 20.49 17.98
C SER A 90 -9.87 19.17 17.33
N LEU A 91 -10.85 18.47 17.92
CA LEU A 91 -11.37 17.23 17.34
C LEU A 91 -12.04 17.51 15.99
N GLU A 92 -12.65 18.68 15.88
CA GLU A 92 -13.34 19.19 14.70
C GLU A 92 -12.39 19.37 13.51
N GLN A 93 -11.11 19.69 13.76
CA GLN A 93 -10.06 19.74 12.73
C GLN A 93 -9.42 18.37 12.49
N PHE A 94 -9.09 17.63 13.56
CA PHE A 94 -8.42 16.34 13.44
C PHE A 94 -9.28 15.29 12.72
N SER A 95 -10.57 15.20 13.06
CA SER A 95 -11.47 14.16 12.54
C SER A 95 -11.57 14.15 11.00
N PRO A 96 -11.85 15.28 10.31
CA PRO A 96 -11.88 15.29 8.84
C PRO A 96 -10.50 15.05 8.22
N ALA A 97 -9.42 15.56 8.82
CA ALA A 97 -8.06 15.33 8.32
C ALA A 97 -7.65 13.86 8.43
N HIS A 98 -7.99 13.20 9.54
CA HIS A 98 -7.78 11.77 9.76
C HIS A 98 -8.59 10.93 8.78
N LEU A 99 -9.86 11.25 8.57
CA LEU A 99 -10.70 10.56 7.58
C LEU A 99 -10.12 10.72 6.16
N TYR A 100 -9.65 11.91 5.81
CA TYR A 100 -9.01 12.16 4.53
C TYR A 100 -7.73 11.32 4.36
N ALA A 101 -6.86 11.28 5.37
CA ALA A 101 -5.67 10.42 5.37
C ALA A 101 -6.02 8.93 5.21
N ALA A 102 -7.05 8.46 5.91
CA ALA A 102 -7.53 7.08 5.79
C ALA A 102 -7.97 6.77 4.35
N ASN A 103 -8.77 7.64 3.74
CA ASN A 103 -9.25 7.44 2.37
C ASN A 103 -8.12 7.43 1.32
N GLN A 104 -7.00 8.12 1.56
CA GLN A 104 -5.84 8.11 0.67
C GLN A 104 -5.10 6.77 0.62
N ILE A 105 -5.32 5.90 1.60
CA ILE A 105 -4.70 4.58 1.65
C ILE A 105 -5.73 3.45 1.65
N ASP A 106 -7.00 3.78 1.63
CA ASP A 106 -8.09 2.82 1.69
C ASP A 106 -8.15 1.95 0.41
N PRO A 107 -8.06 0.63 0.53
CA PRO A 107 -8.20 -0.27 -0.60
C PRO A 107 -9.54 -0.15 -1.33
N ASP A 108 -10.63 0.21 -0.65
CA ASP A 108 -11.97 0.38 -1.21
C ASP A 108 -12.09 1.63 -2.09
N HIS A 109 -11.11 2.55 -1.98
CA HIS A 109 -10.94 3.72 -2.82
C HIS A 109 -9.92 3.49 -3.95
N ALA A 110 -9.51 2.23 -4.20
CA ALA A 110 -8.37 1.89 -5.07
C ALA A 110 -7.10 2.67 -4.72
N ALA A 111 -6.89 2.89 -3.43
CA ALA A 111 -5.74 3.57 -2.86
C ALA A 111 -4.85 2.56 -2.10
N GLY A 112 -3.74 3.05 -1.54
CA GLY A 112 -2.76 2.22 -0.82
C GLY A 112 -1.48 3.00 -0.52
N GLU A 113 -0.73 2.53 0.47
CA GLU A 113 0.49 3.16 1.01
C GLU A 113 1.73 2.91 0.16
N LEU A 114 1.77 1.77 -0.51
CA LEU A 114 2.86 1.33 -1.36
C LEU A 114 2.41 1.38 -2.82
N LEU A 115 2.88 2.37 -3.56
CA LEU A 115 2.63 2.54 -4.98
C LEU A 115 3.79 1.94 -5.79
N ILE A 116 3.55 0.83 -6.47
CA ILE A 116 4.51 0.17 -7.36
C ILE A 116 4.17 0.56 -8.80
N SER A 117 5.16 1.04 -9.56
CA SER A 117 4.96 1.35 -10.98
C SER A 117 5.39 0.16 -11.84
N VAL A 118 4.49 -0.30 -12.69
CA VAL A 118 4.73 -1.39 -13.65
C VAL A 118 5.38 -0.78 -14.91
N PRO A 119 6.62 -1.17 -15.26
CA PRO A 119 7.28 -0.72 -16.49
C PRO A 119 6.47 -1.06 -17.74
N ALA A 120 6.74 -0.39 -18.87
CA ALA A 120 6.05 -0.70 -20.14
C ALA A 120 6.52 -2.02 -20.76
N GLU A 121 7.71 -2.44 -20.39
CA GLU A 121 8.42 -3.61 -20.86
C GLU A 121 8.13 -4.86 -20.02
N ALA A 122 7.39 -4.70 -18.91
CA ALA A 122 7.07 -5.76 -17.95
C ALA A 122 5.85 -6.60 -18.33
#